data_AF-A0A127SRC7-F1
#
_entry.id   AF-A0A127SRC7-F1
#
_cell.length_a   1.000
_cell.length_b   1.000
_cell.length_c   1.000
_cell.angle_alpha   90.00
_cell.angle_beta   90.00
_cell.angle_gamma   90.00
#
_symmetry.space_group_name_H-M   'P 1'
#
loop_
_entity.id
_entity.type
_entity.pdbx_description
1 polymer ?
#
loop_
_entity_poly.entity_id
_entity_poly.type
_entity_poly.pdbx_seq_one_letter_code
_entity_poly.pdbx_strand_id
1 'polypeptide(L)'
;GPKLFVASSLVAIPVVILHNLCGYSLGFGFSKLMYKIYPKGFRYAQQKAITFEVGMQDSALGATLALTSFATNPLAAVPSTFFSVWHNISGSILSSWWRNHDDKHEIHWDSDNGEKGSAKSTVSAAHPFDADKAAKVAA
;
A
#
# COMPACT_ATOMS: atom_id res chain seq x y z
N GLY A 1 -37.87 3.09 -2.62
CA GLY A 1 -37.22 4.17 -1.88
C GLY A 1 -35.98 3.65 -1.15
N PRO A 2 -36.07 3.26 0.14
CA PRO A 2 -34.90 3.00 0.99
C PRO A 2 -34.03 1.79 0.59
N LYS A 3 -34.63 0.73 0.03
CA LYS A 3 -33.90 -0.51 -0.32
C LYS A 3 -32.93 -0.35 -1.50
N LEU A 4 -33.20 0.59 -2.43
CA LEU A 4 -32.26 0.91 -3.52
C LEU A 4 -31.05 1.68 -3.00
N PHE A 5 -31.26 2.62 -2.06
CA PHE A 5 -30.17 3.43 -1.47
C PHE A 5 -29.18 2.57 -0.68
N VAL A 6 -29.68 1.65 0.14
CA VAL A 6 -28.82 0.70 0.86
C VAL A 6 -28.07 -0.20 -0.11
N ALA A 7 -28.74 -0.72 -1.16
CA ALA A 7 -28.11 -1.60 -2.14
C ALA A 7 -27.01 -0.89 -2.95
N SER A 8 -27.23 0.33 -3.43
CA SER A 8 -26.23 1.10 -4.18
C SER A 8 -25.00 1.45 -3.33
N SER A 9 -25.19 1.78 -2.05
CA SER A 9 -24.08 1.99 -1.11
C SER A 9 -23.37 0.69 -0.74
N LEU A 10 -24.08 -0.44 -0.64
CA LEU A 10 -23.49 -1.75 -0.37
C LEU A 10 -22.58 -2.23 -1.50
N VAL A 11 -22.94 -1.94 -2.76
CA VAL A 11 -22.12 -2.28 -3.93
C VAL A 11 -20.85 -1.42 -4.03
N ALA A 12 -20.87 -0.20 -3.48
CA ALA A 12 -19.69 0.67 -3.48
C ALA A 12 -18.52 0.10 -2.66
N ILE A 13 -18.81 -0.64 -1.58
CA ILE A 13 -17.80 -1.25 -0.71
C ILE A 13 -16.90 -2.26 -1.45
N PRO A 14 -17.42 -3.32 -2.08
CA PRO A 14 -16.58 -4.27 -2.81
C PRO A 14 -15.87 -3.62 -4.01
N VAL A 15 -16.46 -2.60 -4.65
CA VAL A 15 -15.80 -1.85 -5.73
C VAL A 15 -14.59 -1.07 -5.20
N VAL A 16 -14.73 -0.39 -4.07
CA VAL A 16 -13.63 0.35 -3.39
C VAL A 16 -12.50 -0.59 -2.99
N ILE A 17 -12.85 -1.74 -2.41
CA ILE A 17 -11.88 -2.77 -2.03
C ILE A 17 -11.13 -3.26 -3.28
N LEU A 18 -11.88 -3.63 -4.32
CA LEU A 18 -11.31 -4.17 -5.56
C LEU A 18 -10.45 -3.14 -6.28
N HIS A 19 -10.84 -1.86 -6.28
CA HIS A 19 -10.04 -0.77 -6.86
C HIS A 19 -8.71 -0.59 -6.13
N ASN A 20 -8.71 -0.59 -4.80
CA ASN A 20 -7.49 -0.50 -3.98
C ASN A 20 -6.57 -1.72 -4.20
N LEU A 21 -7.12 -2.93 -4.20
CA LEU A 21 -6.35 -4.16 -4.45
C LEU A 21 -5.80 -4.21 -5.89
N CYS A 22 -6.55 -3.73 -6.87
CA CYS A 22 -6.06 -3.55 -8.24
C CYS A 22 -4.91 -2.54 -8.28
N GLY A 23 -5.01 -1.42 -7.56
CA GLY A 23 -3.93 -0.44 -7.41
C GLY A 23 -2.64 -1.08 -6.87
N TYR A 24 -2.71 -1.82 -5.76
CA TYR A 24 -1.56 -2.56 -5.22
C TYR A 24 -1.00 -3.56 -6.24
N SER A 25 -1.86 -4.34 -6.88
CA SER A 25 -1.44 -5.38 -7.84
C SER A 25 -0.76 -4.78 -9.06
N LEU A 26 -1.29 -3.69 -9.60
CA LEU A 26 -0.71 -2.97 -10.74
C LEU A 26 0.59 -2.26 -10.36
N GLY A 27 0.66 -1.62 -9.18
CA GLY A 27 1.89 -0.98 -8.70
C GLY A 27 3.02 -1.99 -8.49
N PHE A 28 2.72 -3.13 -7.88
CA PHE A 28 3.69 -4.21 -7.72
C PHE A 28 4.09 -4.85 -9.05
N GLY A 29 3.11 -5.14 -9.92
CA GLY A 29 3.35 -5.70 -11.25
C GLY A 29 4.20 -4.77 -12.13
N PHE A 30 3.90 -3.47 -12.11
CA PHE A 30 4.65 -2.45 -12.83
C PHE A 30 6.08 -2.33 -12.31
N SER A 31 6.28 -2.26 -11.00
CA SER A 31 7.62 -2.17 -10.42
C SER A 31 8.46 -3.43 -10.67
N LYS A 32 7.84 -4.61 -10.68
CA LYS A 32 8.50 -5.88 -11.07
C LYS A 32 8.87 -5.92 -12.56
N LEU A 33 8.00 -5.41 -13.43
CA LEU A 33 8.29 -5.27 -14.86
C LEU A 33 9.45 -4.29 -15.08
N MET A 34 9.44 -3.16 -14.37
CA MET A 34 10.51 -2.17 -14.44
C MET A 34 11.83 -2.69 -13.87
N TYR A 35 11.83 -3.54 -12.85
CA TYR A 35 13.04 -4.22 -12.39
C TYR A 35 13.67 -5.08 -13.48
N LYS A 36 12.88 -5.74 -14.32
CA LYS A 36 13.40 -6.53 -15.44
C LYS A 36 14.11 -5.68 -16.51
N ILE A 37 13.70 -4.41 -16.66
CA ILE A 37 14.23 -3.49 -17.68
C ILE A 37 15.37 -2.62 -17.09
N TYR A 38 15.20 -2.15 -15.86
CA TYR A 38 16.12 -1.28 -15.12
C TYR A 38 16.35 -1.82 -13.70
N PRO A 39 17.11 -2.91 -13.54
CA PRO A 39 17.25 -3.63 -12.27
C PRO A 39 17.86 -2.77 -11.14
N LYS A 40 18.70 -1.80 -11.48
CA LYS A 40 19.32 -0.92 -10.48
C LYS A 40 18.37 0.13 -9.89
N GLY A 41 17.25 0.43 -10.56
CA GLY A 41 16.32 1.49 -10.14
C GLY A 41 15.11 1.00 -9.34
N PHE A 42 14.75 -0.28 -9.49
CA PHE A 42 13.52 -0.85 -8.94
C PHE A 42 13.82 -2.03 -8.00
N ARG A 43 14.74 -1.85 -7.05
CA ARG A 43 15.07 -2.87 -6.06
C ARG A 43 13.87 -3.13 -5.15
N TYR A 44 13.96 -4.14 -4.28
CA TYR A 44 12.83 -4.63 -3.49
C TYR A 44 12.16 -3.55 -2.62
N ALA A 45 12.95 -2.65 -2.03
CA ALA A 45 12.43 -1.52 -1.26
C ALA A 45 11.61 -0.55 -2.13
N GLN A 46 12.07 -0.24 -3.35
CA GLN A 46 11.33 0.62 -4.29
C GLN A 46 10.04 -0.06 -4.78
N GLN A 47 10.06 -1.38 -5.01
CA GLN A 47 8.85 -2.12 -5.40
C GLN A 47 7.77 -2.02 -4.32
N LYS A 48 8.13 -2.18 -3.03
CA LYS A 48 7.24 -1.93 -1.90
C LYS A 48 6.71 -0.50 -1.90
N ALA A 49 7.59 0.49 -2.01
CA ALA A 49 7.21 1.89 -2.00
C ALA A 49 6.23 2.25 -3.13
N ILE A 50 6.51 1.82 -4.36
CA ILE A 50 5.63 2.05 -5.52
C ILE A 50 4.27 1.35 -5.33
N THR A 51 4.27 0.15 -4.76
CA THR A 51 3.02 -0.56 -4.45
C THR A 51 2.15 0.29 -3.51
N PHE A 52 2.73 0.83 -2.44
CA PHE A 52 2.02 1.71 -1.52
C PHE A 52 1.59 3.02 -2.18
N GLU A 53 2.46 3.67 -2.95
CA GLU A 53 2.14 4.93 -3.63
C GLU A 53 0.96 4.79 -4.61
N VAL A 54 0.93 3.69 -5.37
CA VAL A 54 -0.14 3.45 -6.36
C VAL A 54 -1.45 3.04 -5.69
N GLY A 55 -1.40 2.24 -4.62
CA GLY A 55 -2.61 1.75 -3.96
C GLY A 55 -3.17 2.67 -2.87
N MET A 56 -2.33 3.45 -2.19
CA MET A 56 -2.72 4.42 -1.15
C MET A 56 -2.84 5.83 -1.74
N GLN A 57 -3.86 6.03 -2.57
CA GLN A 57 -4.17 7.35 -3.12
C GLN A 57 -4.69 8.32 -2.06
N ASP A 58 -4.52 9.63 -2.29
CA ASP A 58 -5.11 10.67 -1.46
C ASP A 58 -6.64 10.71 -1.62
N SER A 59 -7.32 10.05 -0.69
CA SER A 59 -8.77 10.00 -0.60
C SER A 59 -9.44 11.36 -0.32
N ALA A 60 -8.71 12.33 0.26
CA ALA A 60 -9.25 13.64 0.60
C ALA A 60 -9.45 14.51 -0.64
N LEU A 61 -8.52 14.45 -1.59
CA LEU A 61 -8.67 15.10 -2.90
C LEU A 61 -9.86 14.52 -3.67
N GLY A 62 -10.03 13.18 -3.65
CA GLY A 62 -11.15 12.51 -4.29
C GLY A 62 -12.52 12.91 -3.69
N ALA A 63 -12.61 13.01 -2.36
CA ALA A 63 -13.83 13.47 -1.70
C ALA A 63 -14.14 14.94 -2.01
N THR A 64 -13.12 15.80 -2.00
CA THR A 64 -13.27 17.23 -2.31
C THR A 64 -13.74 17.45 -3.75
N LEU A 65 -13.16 16.74 -4.71
CA LEU A 65 -13.57 16.84 -6.12
C LEU A 65 -15.00 16.31 -6.33
N ALA A 66 -15.38 15.24 -5.62
CA ALA A 66 -16.74 14.71 -5.68
C ALA A 66 -17.77 15.71 -5.14
N LEU A 67 -17.49 16.34 -3.99
CA LEU A 67 -18.38 17.32 -3.38
C LEU A 67 -18.49 18.62 -4.17
N THR A 68 -17.41 19.04 -4.84
CA THR A 68 -17.39 20.27 -5.65
C THR A 68 -17.99 20.06 -7.04
N SER A 69 -17.66 18.96 -7.72
CA SER A 69 -18.11 18.69 -9.09
C SER A 69 -19.51 18.07 -9.14
N PHE A 70 -19.92 17.35 -8.09
CA PHE A 70 -21.26 16.76 -7.95
C PHE A 70 -22.00 17.35 -6.74
N ALA A 71 -22.00 18.67 -6.60
CA ALA A 71 -22.61 19.38 -5.47
C ALA A 71 -24.10 19.05 -5.25
N THR A 72 -24.83 18.69 -6.32
CA THR A 72 -26.24 18.28 -6.23
C THR A 72 -26.43 16.82 -5.82
N ASN A 73 -25.35 16.02 -5.76
CA ASN A 73 -25.36 14.62 -5.37
C ASN A 73 -24.22 14.29 -4.37
N PRO A 74 -24.36 14.67 -3.09
CA PRO A 74 -23.34 14.41 -2.07
C PRO A 74 -23.06 12.92 -1.83
N LEU A 75 -23.91 12.01 -2.34
CA LEU A 75 -23.64 10.57 -2.31
C LEU A 75 -22.41 10.18 -3.15
N ALA A 76 -21.96 11.03 -4.07
CA ALA A 76 -20.72 10.82 -4.84
C ALA A 76 -19.46 10.82 -3.96
N ALA A 77 -19.50 11.38 -2.75
CA ALA A 77 -18.38 11.37 -1.80
C ALA A 77 -18.28 10.06 -1.00
N VAL A 78 -19.36 9.26 -0.95
CA VAL A 78 -19.43 8.04 -0.13
C VAL A 78 -18.32 7.03 -0.48
N PRO A 79 -18.02 6.73 -1.77
CA PRO A 79 -16.91 5.85 -2.11
C PRO A 79 -15.56 6.38 -1.62
N SER A 80 -15.32 7.70 -1.71
CA SER A 80 -14.07 8.32 -1.25
C SER A 80 -13.90 8.22 0.27
N THR A 81 -14.98 8.39 1.03
CA THR A 81 -14.97 8.20 2.50
C THR A 81 -14.67 6.75 2.87
N PHE A 82 -15.31 5.78 2.22
CA PHE A 82 -15.00 4.36 2.46
C PHE A 82 -13.59 3.99 2.03
N PHE A 83 -13.11 4.53 0.90
CA PHE A 83 -11.75 4.32 0.43
C PHE A 83 -10.75 4.82 1.47
N SER A 84 -10.99 5.99 2.07
CA SER A 84 -10.16 6.57 3.15
C SER A 84 -9.94 5.60 4.32
N VAL A 85 -11.01 4.98 4.81
CA VAL A 85 -10.91 3.99 5.89
C VAL A 85 -10.24 2.72 5.40
N TRP A 86 -10.64 2.23 4.22
CA TRP A 86 -10.17 0.96 3.69
C TRP A 86 -8.68 0.95 3.34
N HIS A 87 -8.16 1.96 2.64
CA HIS A 87 -6.76 1.98 2.21
C HIS A 87 -5.77 2.03 3.40
N ASN A 88 -6.20 2.62 4.52
CA ASN A 88 -5.42 2.64 5.75
C ASN A 88 -5.39 1.25 6.42
N ILE A 89 -6.55 0.56 6.46
CA ILE A 89 -6.63 -0.81 6.98
C ILE A 89 -5.86 -1.77 6.09
N SER A 90 -6.11 -1.76 4.77
CA SER A 90 -5.45 -2.65 3.82
C SER A 90 -3.95 -2.38 3.72
N GLY A 91 -3.51 -1.11 3.77
CA GLY A 91 -2.10 -0.75 3.85
C GLY A 91 -1.40 -1.25 5.12
N SER A 92 -2.09 -1.17 6.27
CA SER A 92 -1.58 -1.70 7.54
C SER A 92 -1.46 -3.23 7.51
N ILE A 93 -2.46 -3.92 6.96
CA ILE A 93 -2.42 -5.38 6.78
C ILE A 93 -1.29 -5.77 5.82
N LEU A 94 -1.17 -5.09 4.68
CA LEU A 94 -0.16 -5.40 3.67
C LEU A 94 1.26 -5.16 4.21
N SER A 95 1.49 -4.05 4.92
CA SER A 95 2.79 -3.77 5.54
C SER A 95 3.15 -4.80 6.62
N SER A 96 2.20 -5.20 7.46
CA SER A 96 2.41 -6.27 8.45
C SER A 96 2.66 -7.62 7.80
N TRP A 97 1.93 -7.97 6.75
CA TRP A 97 2.14 -9.21 6.00
C TRP A 97 3.54 -9.23 5.37
N TRP A 98 3.95 -8.12 4.78
CA TRP A 98 5.26 -8.00 4.14
C TRP A 98 6.40 -8.12 5.15
N ARG A 99 6.27 -7.49 6.31
CA ARG A 99 7.24 -7.64 7.40
C ARG A 99 7.38 -9.10 7.83
N ASN A 100 6.26 -9.78 8.08
CA ASN A 100 6.27 -11.19 8.48
C ASN A 100 6.84 -12.10 7.37
N HIS A 101 6.59 -11.76 6.11
CA HIS A 101 7.15 -12.46 4.96
C HIS A 101 8.66 -12.27 4.88
N ASP A 102 9.17 -11.04 5.00
CA ASP A 102 10.59 -10.72 4.96
C ASP A 102 11.34 -11.41 6.12
N ASP A 103 10.79 -11.37 7.32
CA ASP A 103 11.35 -12.02 8.51
C ASP A 103 11.40 -13.56 8.33
N LYS A 104 10.30 -14.16 7.83
CA LYS A 104 10.23 -15.61 7.59
C LYS A 104 11.20 -16.10 6.52
N HIS A 105 11.40 -15.29 5.48
CA HIS A 105 12.25 -15.63 4.35
C HIS A 105 13.69 -15.13 4.50
N GLU A 106 14.03 -14.51 5.64
CA GLU A 106 15.33 -13.91 5.92
C GLU A 106 15.77 -12.95 4.78
N ILE A 107 14.80 -12.19 4.26
CA ILE A 107 15.03 -11.22 3.20
C ILE A 107 15.65 -9.98 3.84
N HIS A 108 16.87 -9.63 3.41
CA HIS A 108 17.52 -8.42 3.86
C HIS A 108 16.72 -7.18 3.41
N TRP A 109 16.64 -6.15 4.24
CA TRP A 109 15.88 -4.92 3.93
C TRP A 109 16.40 -4.19 2.69
N ASP A 110 17.70 -4.35 2.38
CA ASP A 110 18.36 -3.87 1.16
C ASP A 110 18.43 -4.94 0.06
N SER A 111 17.49 -5.89 0.01
CA SER A 111 17.47 -6.92 -1.03
C SER A 111 17.24 -6.32 -2.41
N ASP A 112 17.96 -6.82 -3.41
CA ASP A 112 17.82 -6.37 -4.81
C ASP A 112 16.51 -6.82 -5.42
N ASN A 113 16.09 -8.06 -5.12
CA ASN A 113 14.98 -8.73 -5.79
C ASN A 113 13.97 -9.38 -4.83
N GLY A 114 14.19 -9.29 -3.51
CA GLY A 114 13.35 -9.95 -2.51
C GLY A 114 13.67 -11.42 -2.29
N GLU A 115 14.86 -11.88 -2.69
CA GLU A 115 15.32 -13.26 -2.44
C GLU A 115 16.21 -13.35 -1.19
N LYS A 116 16.20 -14.55 -0.59
CA LYS A 116 16.99 -14.91 0.60
C LYS A 116 18.48 -14.73 0.33
N GLY A 117 19.17 -13.95 1.16
CA GLY A 117 20.62 -13.78 1.08
C GLY A 117 21.14 -12.95 -0.10
N SER A 118 20.30 -12.23 -0.86
CA SER A 118 20.74 -11.38 -1.98
C SER A 118 21.58 -10.14 -1.58
N ALA A 119 21.87 -9.94 -0.30
CA ALA A 119 22.76 -8.86 0.11
C ALA A 119 24.19 -9.18 -0.37
N LYS A 120 24.75 -8.33 -1.25
CA LYS A 120 26.21 -8.20 -1.33
C LYS A 120 26.68 -7.77 0.05
N SER A 121 27.21 -8.74 0.80
CA SER A 121 27.82 -8.57 2.12
C SER A 121 28.90 -7.48 2.07
N THR A 122 28.56 -6.23 2.39
CA THR A 122 29.58 -5.24 2.73
C THR A 122 29.26 -4.35 3.91
N VAL A 123 28.04 -4.29 4.46
CA VAL A 123 27.82 -3.63 5.75
C VAL A 123 26.71 -4.33 6.52
N SER A 124 27.08 -5.06 7.58
CA SER A 124 26.17 -5.50 8.63
C SER A 124 25.69 -4.29 9.44
N ALA A 125 24.91 -3.42 8.83
CA ALA A 125 24.22 -2.35 9.54
C ALA A 125 22.90 -2.92 10.05
N ALA A 126 22.67 -2.82 11.37
CA ALA A 126 21.37 -3.11 11.96
C ALA A 126 20.28 -2.32 11.24
N HIS A 127 19.10 -2.92 11.09
CA HIS A 127 17.96 -2.23 10.48
C HIS A 127 17.71 -0.92 11.25
N PRO A 128 17.52 0.24 10.57
CA PRO A 128 17.43 1.54 11.24
C PRO A 128 16.36 1.60 12.34
N PHE A 129 15.29 0.81 12.20
CA PHE A 129 14.19 0.74 13.17
C PHE A 129 14.48 -0.15 14.40
N ASP A 130 15.49 -1.02 14.34
CA ASP A 130 15.87 -1.86 15.49
C ASP A 130 16.63 -1.06 16.55
N ALA A 131 17.40 -0.05 16.14
CA ALA A 131 18.08 0.87 17.03
C ALA A 131 17.08 1.65 17.91
N ASP A 132 15.96 2.08 17.31
CA ASP A 132 14.88 2.79 18.01
C ASP A 132 14.15 1.90 19.03
N LYS A 133 13.95 0.62 18.69
CA LYS A 133 13.33 -0.35 19.62
C LYS A 133 14.26 -0.65 20.79
N ALA A 134 15.55 -0.84 20.54
CA ALA A 134 16.55 -1.05 21.58
C ALA A 134 16.63 0.16 22.53
N ALA A 135 16.58 1.38 21.99
CA ALA A 135 16.56 2.61 22.78
C ALA A 135 15.32 2.74 23.68
N LYS A 136 14.14 2.33 23.19
CA LYS A 136 12.88 2.38 23.96
C LYS A 136 12.73 1.27 25.00
N VAL A 137 13.43 0.16 24.86
CA VAL A 137 13.44 -0.94 25.86
C VAL A 137 14.50 -0.70 26.93
N ALA A 138 15.52 0.12 26.64
CA ALA A 138 16.57 0.50 27.58
C ALA A 138 16.25 1.77 28.41
N ALA A 139 15.13 2.43 28.16
CA ALA A 139 14.62 3.60 28.88
C ALA A 139 13.43 3.20 29.76
#